data_AF-A0A534CAP5-F1
#
_entry.id   AF-A0A534CAP5-F1
#
_cell.length_a   1.000
_cell.length_b   1.000
_cell.length_c   1.000
_cell.angle_alpha   90.00
_cell.angle_beta   90.00
_cell.angle_gamma   90.00
#
_symmetry.space_group_name_H-M   'P 1'
#
loop_
_entity.id
_entity.type
_entity.pdbx_description
1 polymer ?
#
loop_
_entity_poly.entity_id
_entity_poly.type
_entity_poly.pdbx_seq_one_letter_code
_entity_poly.pdbx_strand_id
1 'polypeptide(L)' 'MNLRTLGCAVRGRLTLPAQRRLRRKADFEAAYARGRRFGNGFFAVTVYSNSLGWPRLGLAVAVR' A
#
# COMPACT_ATOMS: atom_id res chain seq x y z
N MET A 1 15.27 0.60 32.48
CA MET A 1 16.55 0.28 31.83
C MET A 1 16.79 -1.22 31.97
N ASN A 2 16.57 -2.01 30.92
CA ASN A 2 17.21 -3.33 30.76
C ASN A 2 16.95 -3.87 29.34
N LEU A 3 17.99 -3.74 28.50
CA LEU A 3 18.12 -4.40 27.21
C LEU A 3 18.55 -5.85 27.47
N ARG A 4 17.74 -6.85 27.05
CA ARG A 4 18.18 -8.24 26.79
C ARG A 4 17.01 -9.11 26.34
N THR A 5 16.63 -8.96 25.08
CA THR A 5 16.12 -10.09 24.26
C THR A 5 16.10 -9.65 22.80
N LEU A 6 17.29 -9.67 22.19
CA LEU A 6 17.40 -9.75 20.73
C LEU A 6 17.03 -11.19 20.35
N GLY A 7 15.74 -11.51 20.48
CA GLY A 7 15.18 -12.72 19.92
C GLY A 7 15.22 -12.56 18.41
N CYS A 8 15.90 -13.48 17.73
CA CYS A 8 15.85 -13.66 16.29
C CYS A 8 14.38 -13.70 15.87
N ALA A 9 13.83 -12.55 15.47
CA ALA A 9 12.51 -12.48 14.89
C ALA A 9 12.64 -13.24 13.57
N VAL A 10 12.08 -14.45 13.52
CA VAL A 10 11.57 -15.00 12.26
C VAL A 10 10.84 -13.84 11.62
N ARG A 11 11.41 -13.24 10.56
CA ARG A 11 10.74 -12.19 9.80
C ARG A 11 9.57 -12.88 9.10
N GLY A 12 8.50 -13.10 9.86
CA GLY A 12 7.23 -13.58 9.33
C GLY A 12 6.92 -12.70 8.14
N ARG A 13 6.63 -13.33 7.01
CA ARG A 13 6.48 -12.63 5.73
C ARG A 13 5.52 -11.46 5.93
N LEU A 14 6.03 -10.24 5.81
CA LEU A 14 5.23 -9.02 5.93
C LEU A 14 4.29 -8.98 4.73
N THR A 15 3.08 -9.51 4.93
CA THR A 15 2.05 -9.56 3.90
C THR A 15 0.93 -8.61 4.30
N LEU A 16 0.50 -7.78 3.36
CA LEU A 16 -0.74 -7.04 3.52
C LEU A 16 -1.90 -8.05 3.46
N PRO A 17 -2.84 -8.07 4.41
CA PRO A 17 -4.03 -8.92 4.29
C PRO A 17 -4.86 -8.50 3.08
N ALA A 18 -5.64 -9.43 2.51
CA ALA A 18 -6.36 -9.21 1.26
C ALA A 18 -7.28 -7.98 1.29
N GLN A 19 -7.89 -7.70 2.44
CA GLN A 19 -8.79 -6.57 2.69
C GLN A 19 -8.08 -5.21 2.61
N ARG A 20 -6.75 -5.19 2.81
CA ARG A 20 -5.91 -3.99 2.71
C ARG A 20 -5.23 -3.86 1.35
N ARG A 21 -5.49 -4.78 0.41
CA ARG A 21 -4.96 -4.72 -0.95
C ARG A 21 -6.00 -4.17 -1.92
N LEU A 22 -5.60 -3.22 -2.73
CA LEU A 22 -6.35 -2.80 -3.91
C LEU A 22 -6.08 -3.83 -5.01
N ARG A 23 -7.10 -4.63 -5.37
CA ARG A 23 -6.94 -5.73 -6.34
C ARG A 23 -7.81 -5.57 -7.58
N ARG A 24 -8.95 -4.88 -7.49
CA ARG A 24 -9.92 -4.78 -8.59
C ARG A 24 -9.55 -3.62 -9.51
N LYS A 25 -9.63 -3.84 -10.83
CA LYS A 25 -9.39 -2.80 -11.85
C LYS A 25 -10.20 -1.54 -11.57
N ALA A 26 -11.50 -1.68 -11.31
CA ALA A 26 -12.40 -0.54 -11.05
C ALA A 26 -11.92 0.34 -9.88
N ASP A 27 -11.29 -0.24 -8.85
CA ASP A 27 -10.77 0.54 -7.73
C ASP A 27 -9.53 1.34 -8.11
N PHE A 28 -8.67 0.81 -9.00
CA PHE A 28 -7.53 1.54 -9.56
C PHE A 28 -7.99 2.68 -10.47
N GLU A 29 -8.98 2.44 -11.33
CA GLU A 29 -9.58 3.47 -12.19
C GLU A 29 -10.18 4.60 -11.34
N ALA A 30 -10.91 4.26 -10.26
CA ALA A 30 -11.47 5.24 -9.34
C ALA A 30 -10.38 6.07 -8.64
N ALA A 31 -9.30 5.43 -8.19
CA ALA A 31 -8.16 6.12 -7.61
C ALA A 31 -7.50 7.07 -8.62
N TYR A 32 -7.32 6.64 -9.87
CA TYR A 32 -6.74 7.48 -10.92
C TYR A 32 -7.63 8.67 -11.29
N ALA A 33 -8.95 8.46 -11.40
CA ALA A 33 -9.89 9.49 -11.81
C ALA A 33 -10.20 10.55 -10.72
N ARG A 34 -10.19 10.14 -9.45
CA ARG A 34 -10.64 11.00 -8.32
C ARG A 34 -9.54 11.34 -7.33
N GLY A 35 -8.41 10.65 -7.40
CA GLY A 35 -7.34 10.78 -6.44
C GLY A 35 -6.45 11.98 -6.70
N ARG A 36 -5.78 12.42 -5.65
CA ARG A 36 -4.68 13.37 -5.76
C ARG A 36 -3.39 12.61 -6.02
N ARG A 37 -2.65 13.05 -7.03
CA ARG A 37 -1.37 12.45 -7.40
C ARG A 37 -0.22 13.22 -6.75
N PHE A 38 0.64 12.49 -6.08
CA PHE A 38 1.93 12.95 -5.57
C PHE A 38 3.01 12.12 -6.24
N GLY A 39 4.16 12.68 -6.55
CA GLY A 39 5.22 11.89 -7.13
C GLY A 39 6.53 12.62 -7.30
N ASN A 40 7.56 11.84 -7.56
CA ASN A 40 8.89 12.28 -7.95
C ASN A 40 9.36 11.46 -9.17
N GLY A 41 10.64 11.59 -9.54
CA GLY A 41 11.21 10.86 -10.68
C GLY A 41 11.27 9.34 -10.53
N PHE A 42 11.04 8.80 -9.32
CA PHE A 42 11.09 7.37 -9.04
C PHE A 42 9.71 6.75 -8.88
N PHE A 43 8.81 7.42 -8.15
CA PHE A 43 7.49 6.89 -7.80
C PHE A 43 6.42 7.96 -7.88
N ALA A 44 5.24 7.54 -8.33
CA ALA A 44 4.01 8.31 -8.17
C ALA A 44 3.04 7.52 -7.29
N VAL A 45 2.39 8.22 -6.38
CA VAL A 45 1.37 7.72 -5.48
C VAL A 45 0.09 8.52 -5.71
N THR A 46 -1.00 7.81 -6.01
CA THR A 46 -2.33 8.41 -6.11
C THR A 46 -3.15 8.03 -4.89
N VAL A 47 -3.66 9.03 -4.17
CA VAL A 47 -4.41 8.85 -2.92
C VAL A 47 -5.83 9.36 -3.10
N TYR A 48 -6.79 8.53 -2.69
CA TYR A 48 -8.22 8.85 -2.70
C TYR A 48 -8.87 8.32 -1.42
N SER A 49 -9.78 9.10 -0.83
CA SER A 49 -10.51 8.70 0.38
C SER A 49 -11.51 7.60 0.07
N ASN A 50 -11.46 6.51 0.84
CA ASN A 50 -12.44 5.43 0.77
C ASN A 50 -13.36 5.44 2.01
N SER A 51 -14.52 4.76 1.92
CA SER A 51 -15.51 4.70 2.99
C SER A 51 -15.29 3.58 4.01
N LEU A 52 -14.16 2.88 3.95
CA LEU A 52 -13.98 1.62 4.69
C LEU A 52 -13.36 1.84 6.07
N GLY A 53 -12.90 3.05 6.38
CA GLY A 53 -12.22 3.33 7.65
C GLY A 53 -10.80 2.76 7.74
N TRP A 54 -10.27 2.16 6.65
CA TRP A 54 -8.87 1.73 6.56
C TRP A 54 -8.29 1.97 5.17
N PRO A 55 -6.97 2.24 5.07
CA PRO A 55 -6.31 2.41 3.78
C PRO A 55 -6.21 1.07 3.04
N ARG A 56 -6.34 1.15 1.70
CA ARG A 56 -6.02 0.05 0.79
C ARG A 56 -4.84 0.46 -0.09
N LEU A 57 -3.93 -0.48 -0.32
CA LEU A 57 -2.72 -0.26 -1.13
C LEU A 57 -2.74 -1.16 -2.36
N GLY A 58 -2.48 -0.54 -3.52
CA GLY A 58 -2.20 -1.21 -4.78
C GLY A 58 -0.86 -0.75 -5.32
N LEU A 59 -0.13 -1.63 -5.99
CA LEU A 59 1.11 -1.31 -6.67
C LEU A 59 0.94 -1.60 -8.15
N ALA A 60 1.21 -0.62 -8.99
CA ALA A 60 1.30 -0.76 -10.42
C ALA A 60 2.76 -0.54 -10.83
N VAL A 61 3.32 -1.48 -11.60
CA VAL A 61 4.69 -1.40 -12.11
C VAL A 61 4.60 -1.47 -13.64
N ALA A 62 5.21 -0.51 -14.32
CA ALA A 62 5.31 -0.54 -15.77
C ALA A 62 6.22 -1.70 -16.19
N VAL A 63 5.85 -2.40 -17.27
CA VAL A 63 6.59 -3.56 -17.77
C VAL A 63 7.71 -3.18 -18.75
N ARG A 64 8.06 -1.88 -18.81
CA ARG A 64 9.04 -1.32 -19.74
C ARG A 64 10.35 -1.02 -19.04
#